data_AF-A0A821H6E5-F1
#
_entry.id   AF-A0A821H6E5-F1
#
_cell.length_a   1.000
_cell.length_b   1.000
_cell.length_c   1.000
_cell.angle_alpha   90.00
_cell.angle_beta   90.00
_cell.angle_gamma   90.00
#
_symmetry.space_group_name_H-M   'P 1'
#
loop_
_entity.id
_entity.type
_entity.pdbx_description
1 polymer ?
#
loop_
_entity_poly.entity_id
_entity_poly.type
_entity_poly.pdbx_seq_one_letter_code
_entity_poly.pdbx_strand_id
1 'polypeptide(L)'
;MQLICCGLRICELCSESKLKLQRQCPFCTAPGIPEVKYDRGFRRELESLSLKCPKCNDQWFGLFTDLPVIYEQMNQHCLSDQHQNCLIQFIKTLIPQTSQKHSNLALETLLDEQYRRMLTNYIEKIDSIVQEIDPILGKCSRLSSEGQQFEAGIQEVRAQCVKFKESFDKNEKLAENINQILANMNKLLHEIKSMSMVDLKLISSDNTYKFKVNILSIIDNEQAVQSEPVHTSQSGYKLALSCSIYLDQQNHARYVSISFIILCGEFDTILSWPFVYPVTLAILDLTKAKRNIEYSIPWHSRTAPLHQPLRNQNTVIHIERFCSVDTLIKNRNSYLQDDFIFIQMHIDFMEPGANVTFDKDRPMITEDSIQRSIVTNIATK
;
A
#
# COMPACT_ATOMS: atom_id res chain seq x y z
N MET A 1 -21.36 -75.18 34.22
CA MET A 1 -22.47 -76.17 34.32
C MET A 1 -22.01 -77.35 35.18
N GLN A 2 -22.94 -78.10 35.79
CA GLN A 2 -22.60 -79.25 36.64
C GLN A 2 -23.34 -80.50 36.16
N LEU A 3 -22.60 -81.62 36.03
CA LEU A 3 -23.18 -82.93 35.72
C LEU A 3 -23.86 -83.51 36.96
N ILE A 4 -25.13 -83.91 36.84
CA ILE A 4 -25.90 -84.43 37.98
C ILE A 4 -25.35 -85.78 38.45
N CYS A 5 -24.83 -86.60 37.52
CA CYS A 5 -24.40 -87.98 37.83
C CYS A 5 -23.19 -88.07 38.78
N CYS A 6 -22.28 -87.09 38.76
CA CYS A 6 -21.04 -87.13 39.54
C CYS A 6 -20.64 -85.79 40.16
N GLY A 7 -21.44 -84.74 39.98
CA GLY A 7 -21.16 -83.41 40.50
C GLY A 7 -20.02 -82.67 39.80
N LEU A 8 -19.45 -83.22 38.71
CA LEU A 8 -18.35 -82.59 37.98
C LEU A 8 -18.81 -81.29 37.29
N ARG A 9 -18.02 -80.23 37.45
CA ARG A 9 -18.25 -78.92 36.83
C ARG A 9 -17.53 -78.82 35.49
N ILE A 10 -18.25 -78.42 34.44
CA ILE A 10 -17.74 -78.26 33.08
C ILE A 10 -18.19 -76.93 32.46
N CYS A 11 -17.38 -76.40 31.54
CA CYS A 11 -17.69 -75.19 30.78
C CYS A 11 -18.76 -75.45 29.71
N GLU A 12 -19.49 -74.43 29.27
CA GLU A 12 -20.59 -74.58 28.29
C GLU A 12 -20.09 -75.13 26.95
N LEU A 13 -19.03 -74.54 26.40
CA LEU A 13 -18.36 -75.01 25.18
C LEU A 13 -17.85 -76.46 25.31
N CYS A 14 -17.31 -76.80 26.48
CA CYS A 14 -16.79 -78.14 26.81
C CYS A 14 -17.91 -79.18 26.90
N SER A 15 -19.09 -78.77 27.38
CA SER A 15 -20.27 -79.63 27.48
C SER A 15 -20.80 -79.99 26.10
N GLU A 16 -20.88 -79.02 25.19
CA GLU A 16 -21.38 -79.26 23.85
C GLU A 16 -20.45 -80.16 23.03
N SER A 17 -19.15 -79.89 23.09
CA SER A 17 -18.17 -80.61 22.28
C SER A 17 -17.87 -82.00 22.84
N LYS A 18 -17.73 -82.19 24.16
CA LYS A 18 -17.37 -83.51 24.72
C LYS A 18 -18.55 -84.43 25.03
N LEU A 19 -19.72 -83.91 25.44
CA LEU A 19 -20.86 -84.76 25.82
C LEU A 19 -21.72 -85.22 24.62
N LYS A 20 -21.84 -84.39 23.57
CA LYS A 20 -22.57 -84.79 22.34
C LYS A 20 -21.90 -85.95 21.61
N LEU A 21 -20.56 -86.04 21.68
CA LEU A 21 -19.77 -87.07 20.99
C LEU A 21 -19.79 -88.44 21.69
N GLN A 22 -19.74 -88.49 23.02
CA GLN A 22 -19.51 -89.75 23.74
C GLN A 22 -20.74 -90.36 24.44
N ARG A 23 -21.90 -89.66 24.46
CA ARG A 23 -23.19 -90.11 25.06
C ARG A 23 -23.09 -90.82 26.44
N GLN A 24 -22.02 -90.55 27.18
CA GLN A 24 -21.70 -91.08 28.51
C GLN A 24 -20.82 -90.06 29.24
N CYS A 25 -20.81 -90.08 30.58
CA CYS A 25 -19.94 -89.19 31.34
C CYS A 25 -18.45 -89.58 31.15
N PRO A 26 -17.57 -88.68 30.68
CA PRO A 26 -16.16 -89.01 30.43
C PRO A 26 -15.34 -89.35 31.69
N PHE A 27 -15.90 -89.11 32.87
CA PHE A 27 -15.17 -89.15 34.15
C PHE A 27 -15.69 -90.21 35.12
N CYS A 28 -16.99 -90.52 35.12
CA CYS A 28 -17.55 -91.54 36.01
C CYS A 28 -18.21 -92.72 35.27
N THR A 29 -18.13 -92.74 33.93
CA THR A 29 -18.63 -93.83 33.07
C THR A 29 -20.10 -94.23 33.29
N ALA A 30 -20.91 -93.36 33.92
CA ALA A 30 -22.33 -93.62 34.13
C ALA A 30 -23.04 -93.79 32.77
N PRO A 31 -23.86 -94.85 32.60
CA PRO A 31 -24.54 -95.10 31.34
C PRO A 31 -25.66 -94.08 31.11
N GLY A 32 -25.70 -93.49 29.91
CA GLY A 32 -26.70 -92.50 29.51
C GLY A 32 -26.13 -91.09 29.35
N ILE A 33 -26.90 -90.21 28.71
CA ILE A 33 -26.51 -88.80 28.50
C ILE A 33 -26.60 -88.11 29.87
N PRO A 34 -25.49 -87.62 30.43
CA PRO A 34 -25.51 -87.02 31.75
C PRO A 34 -26.31 -85.72 31.73
N GLU A 35 -27.36 -85.65 32.55
CA GLU A 35 -28.13 -84.42 32.73
C GLU A 35 -27.24 -83.33 33.31
N VAL A 36 -27.41 -82.13 32.77
CA VAL A 36 -26.58 -80.97 33.10
C VAL A 36 -27.45 -79.91 33.75
N LYS A 37 -27.09 -79.50 34.97
CA LYS A 37 -27.73 -78.36 35.65
C LYS A 37 -26.86 -77.11 35.55
N TYR A 38 -27.53 -75.98 35.37
CA TYR A 38 -26.91 -74.68 35.51
C TYR A 38 -26.64 -74.41 36.99
N ASP A 39 -25.38 -74.57 37.38
CA ASP A 39 -24.90 -74.25 38.72
C ASP A 39 -24.85 -72.72 38.92
N ARG A 40 -26.02 -72.15 39.26
CA ARG A 40 -26.17 -70.71 39.52
C ARG A 40 -25.42 -70.28 40.79
N GLY A 41 -25.17 -71.20 41.73
CA GLY A 41 -24.39 -70.93 42.94
C GLY A 41 -22.92 -70.69 42.59
N PHE A 42 -22.32 -71.60 41.82
CA PHE A 42 -20.95 -71.45 41.34
C PHE A 42 -20.78 -70.26 40.39
N ARG A 43 -21.81 -69.92 39.59
CA ARG A 43 -21.80 -68.70 38.78
C ARG A 43 -21.69 -67.44 39.65
N ARG A 44 -22.46 -67.36 40.74
CA ARG A 44 -22.37 -66.25 41.70
C ARG A 44 -21.03 -66.22 42.43
N GLU A 45 -20.48 -67.39 42.78
CA GLU A 45 -19.13 -67.49 43.37
C GLU A 45 -18.07 -66.95 42.40
N LEU A 46 -18.11 -67.37 41.12
CA LEU A 46 -17.22 -66.87 40.07
C LEU A 46 -17.37 -65.37 39.84
N GLU A 47 -18.61 -64.87 39.76
CA GLU A 47 -18.90 -63.44 39.59
C GLU A 47 -18.44 -62.61 40.80
N SER A 48 -18.40 -63.22 42.00
CA SER A 48 -17.90 -62.59 43.23
C SER A 48 -16.37 -62.71 43.43
N LEU A 49 -15.65 -63.41 42.55
CA LEU A 49 -14.19 -63.55 42.68
C LEU A 49 -13.53 -62.20 42.41
N SER A 50 -12.87 -61.68 43.44
CA SER A 50 -11.96 -60.55 43.31
C SER A 50 -10.70 -61.00 42.57
N LEU A 51 -10.45 -60.44 41.39
CA LEU A 51 -9.20 -60.64 40.68
C LEU A 51 -8.16 -59.64 41.21
N LYS A 52 -6.91 -60.10 41.40
CA LYS A 52 -5.77 -59.26 41.77
C LYS A 52 -4.60 -59.53 40.82
N CYS A 53 -3.90 -58.47 40.41
CA CYS A 53 -2.66 -58.59 39.66
C CYS A 53 -1.59 -59.31 40.53
N PRO A 54 -0.99 -60.43 40.10
CA PRO A 54 -0.04 -61.19 40.92
C PRO A 54 1.29 -60.48 41.23
N LYS A 55 1.59 -59.33 40.61
CA LYS A 55 2.86 -58.60 40.80
C LYS A 55 2.71 -57.08 41.05
N CYS A 56 1.49 -56.56 40.99
CA CYS A 56 1.16 -55.17 41.32
C CYS A 56 0.34 -55.22 42.61
N ASN A 57 1.00 -55.39 43.75
CA ASN A 57 0.33 -55.84 44.98
C ASN A 57 -0.70 -54.84 45.54
N ASP A 58 -0.84 -53.62 45.00
CA ASP A 58 -1.65 -52.56 45.63
C ASP A 58 -2.41 -51.59 44.68
N GLN A 59 -2.60 -51.88 43.39
CA GLN A 59 -3.26 -50.90 42.49
C GLN A 59 -4.44 -51.41 41.67
N TRP A 60 -4.85 -52.67 41.81
CA TRP A 60 -5.95 -53.18 40.99
C TRP A 60 -6.86 -54.17 41.73
N PHE A 61 -8.14 -53.81 41.82
CA PHE A 61 -9.20 -54.59 42.42
C PHE A 61 -10.44 -54.50 41.53
N GLY A 62 -11.01 -55.65 41.15
CA GLY A 62 -12.23 -55.71 40.33
C GLY A 62 -12.89 -57.08 40.43
N LEU A 63 -14.18 -57.16 40.13
CA LEU A 63 -14.91 -58.42 40.08
C LEU A 63 -14.70 -59.08 38.72
N PHE A 64 -14.81 -60.41 38.66
CA PHE A 64 -14.68 -61.17 37.40
C PHE A 64 -15.65 -60.66 36.29
N THR A 65 -16.77 -60.04 36.66
CA THR A 65 -17.74 -59.43 35.74
C THR A 65 -17.22 -58.24 34.95
N ASP A 66 -16.17 -57.57 35.45
CA ASP A 66 -15.66 -56.34 34.84
C ASP A 66 -14.65 -56.62 33.72
N LEU A 67 -14.34 -57.89 33.45
CA LEU A 67 -13.27 -58.35 32.54
C LEU A 67 -13.25 -57.68 31.15
N PRO A 68 -14.40 -57.40 30.50
CA PRO A 68 -14.41 -56.75 29.18
C PRO A 68 -13.88 -55.31 29.22
N VAL A 69 -14.23 -54.55 30.27
CA VAL A 69 -13.74 -53.17 30.49
C VAL A 69 -12.26 -53.19 30.86
N ILE A 70 -11.85 -54.23 31.59
CA ILE A 70 -10.46 -54.48 31.98
C ILE A 70 -9.59 -54.75 30.74
N TYR A 71 -10.11 -55.48 29.75
CA TYR A 71 -9.38 -55.82 28.53
C TYR A 71 -8.98 -54.59 27.69
N GLU A 72 -9.86 -53.59 27.59
CA GLU A 72 -9.56 -52.33 26.89
C GLU A 72 -8.49 -51.49 27.62
N GLN A 73 -8.53 -51.46 28.96
CA GLN A 73 -7.54 -50.74 29.76
C GLN A 73 -6.17 -51.45 29.81
N MET A 74 -6.15 -52.79 29.79
CA MET A 74 -4.92 -53.57 29.71
C MET A 74 -4.22 -53.44 28.35
N ASN A 75 -4.96 -53.23 27.26
CA ASN A 75 -4.38 -53.07 25.92
C ASN A 75 -3.48 -51.83 25.78
N GLN A 76 -3.72 -50.76 26.55
CA GLN A 76 -2.84 -49.59 26.59
C GLN A 76 -1.57 -49.84 27.43
N HIS A 77 -1.58 -50.84 28.32
CA HIS A 77 -0.44 -51.20 29.18
C HIS A 77 0.47 -52.27 28.57
N CYS A 78 -0.08 -53.19 27.77
CA CYS A 78 0.62 -54.35 27.19
C CYS A 78 1.51 -54.06 25.97
N LEU A 79 1.52 -52.82 25.43
CA LEU A 79 2.27 -52.47 24.21
C LEU A 79 3.71 -51.95 24.45
N SER A 80 4.20 -51.94 25.69
CA SER A 80 5.60 -51.60 26.00
C SER A 80 6.57 -52.73 25.65
N ASP A 81 7.79 -52.44 25.20
CA ASP A 81 8.86 -53.41 24.89
C ASP A 81 9.17 -54.42 26.02
N GLN A 82 8.90 -54.03 27.28
CA GLN A 82 9.02 -54.94 28.44
C GLN A 82 7.98 -56.06 28.43
N HIS A 83 6.75 -55.80 27.99
CA HIS A 83 5.67 -56.79 27.94
C HIS A 83 5.82 -57.78 26.79
N GLN A 84 6.31 -57.33 25.63
CA GLN A 84 6.64 -58.23 24.52
C GLN A 84 7.73 -59.23 24.91
N ASN A 85 8.77 -58.77 25.63
CA ASN A 85 9.80 -59.66 26.18
C ASN A 85 9.26 -60.64 27.23
N CYS A 86 8.32 -60.22 28.09
CA CYS A 86 7.69 -61.11 29.07
C CYS A 86 6.79 -62.18 28.42
N LEU A 87 6.05 -61.84 27.36
CA LEU A 87 5.25 -62.80 26.58
C LEU A 87 6.13 -63.86 25.90
N ILE A 88 7.25 -63.44 25.31
CA ILE A 88 8.24 -64.37 24.72
C ILE A 88 8.81 -65.31 25.79
N GLN A 89 9.09 -64.80 27.01
CA GLN A 89 9.57 -65.64 28.12
C GLN A 89 8.50 -66.61 28.63
N PHE A 90 7.25 -66.17 28.75
CA PHE A 90 6.13 -67.02 29.16
C PHE A 90 5.87 -68.17 28.18
N ILE A 91 5.89 -67.88 26.88
CA ILE A 91 5.79 -68.87 25.80
C ILE A 91 6.96 -69.86 25.87
N LYS A 92 8.19 -69.38 26.08
CA LYS A 92 9.38 -70.25 26.27
C LYS A 92 9.27 -71.18 27.48
N THR A 93 8.60 -70.76 28.56
CA THR A 93 8.36 -71.60 29.75
C THR A 93 7.18 -72.56 29.64
N LEU A 94 6.21 -72.31 28.76
CA LEU A 94 5.04 -73.19 28.57
C LEU A 94 5.32 -74.38 27.65
N ILE A 95 6.19 -74.20 26.64
CA ILE A 95 6.55 -75.26 25.66
C ILE A 95 7.12 -76.53 26.34
N PRO A 96 7.99 -76.46 27.36
CA PRO A 96 8.47 -77.67 28.05
C PRO A 96 7.41 -78.34 28.92
N GLN A 97 6.44 -77.58 29.46
CA GLN A 97 5.44 -78.11 30.40
C GLN A 97 4.31 -78.89 29.70
N THR A 98 3.99 -78.56 28.46
CA THR A 98 3.06 -79.34 27.63
C THR A 98 3.71 -80.59 27.02
N SER A 99 5.04 -80.59 26.85
CA SER A 99 5.78 -81.72 26.27
C SER A 99 5.91 -82.95 27.21
N GLN A 100 5.61 -82.81 28.51
CA GLN A 100 5.86 -83.87 29.50
C GLN A 100 4.67 -84.80 29.82
N LYS A 101 3.53 -84.73 29.11
CA LYS A 101 2.35 -85.55 29.42
C LYS A 101 1.85 -86.51 28.34
N HIS A 102 2.61 -86.75 27.27
CA HIS A 102 2.22 -87.74 26.25
C HIS A 102 3.37 -88.68 25.90
N SER A 103 3.58 -89.72 26.71
CA SER A 103 4.32 -90.91 26.31
C SER A 103 3.37 -91.90 25.62
N ASN A 104 3.37 -91.91 24.28
CA ASN A 104 2.91 -93.04 23.46
C ASN A 104 3.62 -93.03 22.09
N LEU A 105 4.56 -93.97 21.94
CA LEU A 105 5.62 -94.07 20.93
C LEU A 105 5.16 -94.54 19.52
N ALA A 106 3.99 -94.11 19.06
CA ALA A 106 3.52 -94.41 17.69
C ALA A 106 2.73 -93.27 17.02
N LEU A 107 2.41 -92.21 17.76
CA LEU A 107 1.71 -91.02 17.26
C LEU A 107 2.65 -89.82 17.03
N GLU A 108 3.86 -89.82 17.62
CA GLU A 108 4.83 -88.72 17.49
C GLU A 108 5.34 -88.52 16.06
N THR A 109 5.57 -89.58 15.27
CA THR A 109 6.16 -89.43 13.92
C THR A 109 5.18 -88.88 12.88
N LEU A 110 3.88 -89.19 12.97
CA LEU A 110 2.86 -88.73 12.01
C LEU A 110 2.29 -87.35 12.38
N LEU A 111 2.11 -87.06 13.68
CA LEU A 111 1.72 -85.73 14.14
C LEU A 111 2.87 -84.72 13.98
N ASP A 112 4.13 -85.10 14.22
CA ASP A 112 5.29 -84.20 13.99
C ASP A 112 5.45 -83.86 12.50
N GLU A 113 5.20 -84.80 11.58
CA GLU A 113 5.31 -84.52 10.13
C GLU A 113 4.19 -83.58 9.63
N GLN A 114 2.95 -83.78 10.07
CA GLN A 114 1.84 -82.88 9.71
C GLN A 114 2.01 -81.49 10.33
N TYR A 115 2.45 -81.42 11.59
CA TYR A 115 2.70 -80.15 12.27
C TYR A 115 3.88 -79.41 11.65
N ARG A 116 4.95 -80.12 11.27
CA ARG A 116 6.08 -79.55 10.50
C ARG A 116 5.63 -79.00 9.15
N ARG A 117 4.85 -79.74 8.37
CA ARG A 117 4.32 -79.23 7.08
C ARG A 117 3.46 -77.99 7.25
N MET A 118 2.64 -77.95 8.30
CA MET A 118 1.83 -76.77 8.62
C MET A 118 2.71 -75.57 9.01
N LEU A 119 3.73 -75.79 9.84
CA LEU A 119 4.71 -74.77 10.23
C LEU A 119 5.52 -74.26 9.03
N THR A 120 5.98 -75.14 8.13
CA THR A 120 6.68 -74.74 6.90
C THR A 120 5.78 -73.88 6.01
N ASN A 121 4.50 -74.22 5.87
CA ASN A 121 3.54 -73.41 5.11
C ASN A 121 3.30 -72.03 5.76
N TYR A 122 3.27 -71.94 7.09
CA TYR A 122 3.19 -70.65 7.79
C TYR A 122 4.48 -69.84 7.64
N ILE A 123 5.66 -70.48 7.68
CA ILE A 123 6.94 -69.82 7.46
C ILE A 123 7.01 -69.26 6.03
N GLU A 124 6.64 -70.04 5.02
CA GLU A 124 6.58 -69.59 3.61
C GLU A 124 5.63 -68.40 3.42
N LYS A 125 4.48 -68.41 4.11
CA LYS A 125 3.55 -67.27 4.11
C LYS A 125 4.14 -66.03 4.78
N ILE A 126 4.84 -66.21 5.90
CA ILE A 126 5.54 -65.12 6.58
C ILE A 126 6.64 -64.56 5.67
N ASP A 127 7.44 -65.41 5.05
CA ASP A 127 8.51 -65.00 4.12
C ASP A 127 7.93 -64.23 2.91
N SER A 128 6.80 -64.68 2.36
CA SER A 128 6.09 -63.94 1.30
C SER A 128 5.65 -62.54 1.76
N ILE A 129 5.12 -62.42 2.98
CA ILE A 129 4.71 -61.13 3.54
C ILE A 129 5.93 -60.23 3.80
N VAL A 130 7.03 -60.79 4.29
CA VAL A 130 8.29 -60.06 4.52
C VAL A 130 8.83 -59.52 3.19
N GLN A 131 8.80 -60.32 2.12
CA GLN A 131 9.19 -59.89 0.77
C GLN A 131 8.31 -58.75 0.22
N GLU A 132 7.03 -58.68 0.60
CA GLU A 132 6.16 -57.56 0.25
C GLU A 132 6.39 -56.30 1.10
N ILE A 133 6.81 -56.45 2.37
CA ILE A 133 7.04 -55.34 3.31
C ILE A 133 8.38 -54.64 3.05
N ASP A 134 9.45 -55.37 2.75
CA ASP A 134 10.79 -54.81 2.49
C ASP A 134 10.81 -53.64 1.47
N PRO A 135 10.17 -53.74 0.29
CA PRO A 135 10.13 -52.63 -0.66
C PRO A 135 9.29 -51.44 -0.16
N ILE A 136 8.29 -51.67 0.71
CA ILE A 136 7.51 -50.60 1.33
C ILE A 136 8.37 -49.85 2.34
N LEU A 137 9.15 -50.57 3.17
CA LEU A 137 10.11 -49.97 4.09
C LEU A 137 11.16 -49.14 3.34
N GLY A 138 11.64 -49.62 2.20
CA GLY A 138 12.53 -48.86 1.31
C GLY A 138 11.91 -47.59 0.74
N LYS A 139 10.60 -47.60 0.44
CA LYS A 139 9.87 -46.39 0.02
C LYS A 139 9.67 -45.42 1.19
N CYS A 140 9.32 -45.90 2.37
CA CYS A 140 9.15 -45.08 3.56
C CYS A 140 10.45 -44.36 3.97
N SER A 141 11.59 -45.05 3.92
CA SER A 141 12.89 -44.44 4.23
C SER A 141 13.26 -43.34 3.23
N ARG A 142 13.03 -43.57 1.93
CA ARG A 142 13.20 -42.55 0.89
C ARG A 142 12.31 -41.33 1.09
N LEU A 143 11.01 -41.54 1.29
CA LEU A 143 10.05 -40.45 1.55
C LEU A 143 10.41 -39.66 2.81
N SER A 144 10.91 -40.34 3.85
CA SER A 144 11.41 -39.67 5.05
C SER A 144 12.62 -38.79 4.75
N SER A 145 13.57 -39.27 3.95
CA SER A 145 14.74 -38.48 3.53
C SER A 145 14.37 -37.27 2.65
N GLU A 146 13.43 -37.44 1.72
CA GLU A 146 12.90 -36.35 0.90
C GLU A 146 12.18 -35.32 1.78
N GLY A 147 11.37 -35.78 2.75
CA GLY A 147 10.71 -34.92 3.73
C GLY A 147 11.68 -34.06 4.54
N GLN A 148 12.79 -34.65 5.01
CA GLN A 148 13.85 -33.92 5.72
C GLN A 148 14.52 -32.85 4.84
N GLN A 149 14.75 -33.16 3.56
CA GLN A 149 15.31 -32.19 2.61
C GLN A 149 14.36 -31.02 2.35
N PHE A 150 13.06 -31.30 2.19
CA PHE A 150 12.05 -30.24 2.05
C PHE A 150 11.97 -29.37 3.31
N GLU A 151 12.05 -29.96 4.50
CA GLU A 151 12.01 -29.22 5.75
C GLU A 151 13.23 -28.30 5.92
N ALA A 152 14.42 -28.77 5.54
CA ALA A 152 15.62 -27.92 5.49
C ALA A 152 15.46 -26.75 4.49
N GLY A 153 14.91 -27.02 3.30
CA GLY A 153 14.61 -25.98 2.31
C GLY A 153 13.60 -24.94 2.81
N ILE A 154 12.55 -25.37 3.52
CA ILE A 154 11.56 -24.48 4.12
C ILE A 154 12.22 -23.60 5.20
N GLN A 155 13.11 -24.16 6.02
CA GLN A 155 13.83 -23.39 7.03
C GLN A 155 14.74 -22.33 6.40
N GLU A 156 15.42 -22.66 5.31
CA GLU A 156 16.26 -21.70 4.58
C GLU A 156 15.44 -20.56 3.96
N VAL A 157 14.33 -20.88 3.28
CA VAL A 157 13.42 -19.86 2.72
C VAL A 157 12.86 -18.96 3.82
N ARG A 158 12.47 -19.54 4.97
CA ARG A 158 12.03 -18.76 6.14
C ARG A 158 13.12 -17.81 6.63
N ALA A 159 14.37 -18.26 6.72
CA ALA A 159 15.49 -17.41 7.13
C ALA A 159 15.73 -16.26 6.13
N GLN A 160 15.57 -16.52 4.83
CA GLN A 160 15.65 -15.48 3.80
C GLN A 160 14.49 -14.48 3.91
N CYS A 161 13.26 -14.94 4.17
CA CYS A 161 12.10 -14.07 4.38
C CYS A 161 12.30 -13.11 5.56
N VAL A 162 12.91 -13.59 6.66
CA VAL A 162 13.22 -12.72 7.83
C VAL A 162 14.21 -11.62 7.43
N LYS A 163 15.30 -11.96 6.72
CA LYS A 163 16.28 -10.96 6.24
C LYS A 163 15.65 -9.95 5.28
N PHE A 164 14.77 -10.41 4.39
CA PHE A 164 14.07 -9.53 3.46
C PHE A 164 13.12 -8.59 4.20
N LYS A 165 12.41 -9.08 5.23
CA LYS A 165 11.55 -8.27 6.09
C LYS A 165 12.32 -7.18 6.81
N GLU A 166 13.46 -7.49 7.40
CA GLU A 166 14.34 -6.50 8.05
C GLU A 166 14.86 -5.44 7.07
N SER A 167 15.19 -5.84 5.84
CA SER A 167 15.60 -4.91 4.77
C SER A 167 14.45 -3.99 4.36
N PHE A 168 13.24 -4.54 4.23
CA PHE A 168 12.04 -3.77 3.90
C PHE A 168 11.74 -2.72 4.99
N ASP A 169 11.77 -3.12 6.26
CA ASP A 169 11.51 -2.22 7.39
C ASP A 169 12.58 -1.10 7.49
N LYS A 170 13.84 -1.37 7.08
CA LYS A 170 14.88 -0.33 6.95
C LYS A 170 14.58 0.65 5.81
N ASN A 171 14.14 0.14 4.66
CA ASN A 171 13.79 0.97 3.51
C ASN A 171 12.56 1.86 3.80
N GLU A 172 11.58 1.34 4.53
CA GLU A 172 10.41 2.10 4.97
C GLU A 172 10.82 3.29 5.85
N LYS A 173 11.67 3.05 6.86
CA LYS A 173 12.23 4.13 7.70
C LYS A 173 13.05 5.15 6.91
N LEU A 174 13.81 4.70 5.90
CA LEU A 174 14.56 5.60 5.03
C LEU A 174 13.63 6.48 4.19
N ALA A 175 12.53 5.92 3.68
CA ALA A 175 11.52 6.67 2.93
C ALA A 175 10.84 7.74 3.81
N GLU A 176 10.51 7.40 5.06
CA GLU A 176 10.00 8.38 6.04
C GLU A 176 10.98 9.52 6.28
N ASN A 177 12.26 9.21 6.49
CA ASN A 177 13.31 10.21 6.67
C ASN A 177 13.43 11.14 5.45
N ILE A 178 13.40 10.58 4.23
CA ILE A 178 13.42 11.38 2.99
C ILE A 178 12.21 12.31 2.91
N ASN A 179 11.01 11.80 3.21
CA ASN A 179 9.79 12.62 3.21
C ASN A 179 9.87 13.77 4.22
N GLN A 180 10.46 13.53 5.39
CA GLN A 180 10.65 14.57 6.41
C GLN A 180 11.69 15.62 5.98
N ILE A 181 12.78 15.20 5.33
CA ILE A 181 13.77 16.11 4.73
C ILE A 181 13.13 16.97 3.63
N LEU A 182 12.31 16.36 2.76
CA LEU A 182 11.58 17.09 1.71
C LEU A 182 10.62 18.13 2.32
N ALA A 183 9.89 17.77 3.36
CA ALA A 183 9.01 18.70 4.06
C ALA A 183 9.78 19.89 4.66
N ASN A 184 10.92 19.62 5.31
CA ASN A 184 11.79 20.65 5.85
C ASN A 184 12.39 21.55 4.76
N MET A 185 12.85 20.97 3.64
CA MET A 185 13.34 21.75 2.50
C MET A 185 12.24 22.63 1.89
N ASN A 186 11.02 22.12 1.74
CA ASN A 186 9.90 22.93 1.24
C ASN A 186 9.58 24.09 2.18
N LYS A 187 9.63 23.87 3.50
CA LYS A 187 9.47 24.92 4.50
C LYS A 187 10.58 25.96 4.39
N LEU A 188 11.85 25.54 4.32
CA LEU A 188 12.99 26.44 4.12
C LEU A 188 12.90 27.20 2.80
N LEU A 189 12.44 26.56 1.72
CA LEU A 189 12.21 27.23 0.44
C LEU A 189 11.11 28.27 0.53
N HIS A 190 10.02 28.00 1.26
CA HIS A 190 8.97 28.97 1.53
C HIS A 190 9.51 30.14 2.35
N GLU A 191 10.28 29.86 3.41
CA GLU A 191 10.93 30.87 4.25
C GLU A 191 11.89 31.72 3.41
N ILE A 192 12.78 31.10 2.62
CA ILE A 192 13.68 31.79 1.70
C ILE A 192 12.89 32.61 0.69
N LYS A 193 11.84 32.09 0.04
CA LYS A 193 11.00 32.88 -0.88
C LYS A 193 10.32 34.07 -0.18
N SER A 194 9.92 33.90 1.08
CA SER A 194 9.34 34.98 1.87
C SER A 194 10.37 36.00 2.38
N MET A 195 11.64 35.60 2.54
CA MET A 195 12.75 36.44 3.01
C MET A 195 13.56 37.05 1.86
N SER A 196 13.52 36.44 0.68
CA SER A 196 14.30 36.78 -0.49
C SER A 196 13.50 37.76 -1.35
N MET A 197 13.92 39.02 -1.35
CA MET A 197 13.48 40.06 -2.30
C MET A 197 13.85 39.76 -3.78
N VAL A 198 14.03 38.50 -4.18
CA VAL A 198 14.64 38.11 -5.48
C VAL A 198 13.61 37.92 -6.61
N ASP A 199 12.32 37.90 -6.31
CA ASP A 199 11.27 37.92 -7.35
C ASP A 199 10.79 39.34 -7.68
N LEU A 200 11.57 40.37 -7.35
CA LEU A 200 11.28 41.73 -7.81
C LEU A 200 11.58 41.82 -9.31
N LYS A 201 10.53 41.86 -10.11
CA LYS A 201 10.64 42.20 -11.53
C LYS A 201 11.09 43.66 -11.63
N LEU A 202 12.35 43.87 -11.98
CA LEU A 202 12.91 45.21 -12.18
C LEU A 202 12.68 45.68 -13.63
N ILE A 203 12.59 47.00 -13.82
CA ILE A 203 12.76 47.58 -15.15
C ILE A 203 14.18 47.26 -15.67
N SER A 204 14.33 47.25 -16.98
CA SER A 204 15.61 47.02 -17.65
C SER A 204 16.57 48.19 -17.38
N SER A 205 17.88 47.97 -17.59
CA SER A 205 18.92 48.99 -17.34
C SER A 205 18.82 50.22 -18.25
N ASP A 206 18.04 50.14 -19.33
CA ASP A 206 17.69 51.26 -20.23
C ASP A 206 16.40 51.98 -19.79
N ASN A 207 15.97 51.78 -18.55
CA ASN A 207 14.74 52.31 -17.96
C ASN A 207 13.45 51.86 -18.66
N THR A 208 13.47 50.71 -19.33
CA THR A 208 12.29 50.18 -20.03
C THR A 208 11.66 48.97 -19.34
N TYR A 209 10.33 48.86 -19.47
CA TYR A 209 9.55 47.66 -19.16
C TYR A 209 8.76 47.23 -20.39
N LYS A 210 8.78 45.93 -20.71
CA LYS A 210 8.09 45.37 -21.88
C LYS A 210 6.99 44.41 -21.43
N PHE A 211 5.79 44.65 -21.92
CA PHE A 211 4.58 43.89 -21.63
C PHE A 211 4.05 43.26 -22.93
N LYS A 212 4.06 41.93 -22.97
CA LYS A 212 3.54 41.13 -24.10
C LYS A 212 2.05 40.84 -23.88
N VAL A 213 1.22 41.16 -24.87
CA VAL A 213 -0.24 41.05 -24.76
C VAL A 213 -0.80 40.35 -25.98
N ASN A 214 -1.62 39.31 -25.78
CA ASN A 214 -2.37 38.69 -26.88
C ASN A 214 -3.56 39.60 -27.24
N ILE A 215 -3.46 40.35 -28.33
CA ILE A 215 -4.46 41.37 -28.65
C ILE A 215 -5.80 40.75 -29.07
N LEU A 216 -5.79 39.61 -29.76
CA LEU A 216 -7.02 38.92 -30.16
C LEU A 216 -7.80 38.43 -28.95
N SER A 217 -7.13 37.91 -27.93
CA SER A 217 -7.79 37.46 -26.70
C SER A 217 -8.56 38.58 -25.98
N ILE A 218 -8.07 39.82 -26.05
CA ILE A 218 -8.74 41.00 -25.46
C ILE A 218 -9.91 41.44 -26.35
N ILE A 219 -9.73 41.37 -27.68
CA ILE A 219 -10.80 41.70 -28.63
C ILE A 219 -11.96 40.72 -28.51
N ASP A 220 -11.69 39.42 -28.33
CA ASP A 220 -12.71 38.37 -28.30
C ASP A 220 -13.42 38.25 -26.95
N ASN A 221 -12.68 38.40 -25.83
CA ASN A 221 -13.22 38.22 -24.48
C ASN A 221 -13.58 39.56 -23.78
N GLU A 222 -13.30 40.70 -24.42
CA GLU A 222 -13.50 42.06 -23.89
C GLU A 222 -12.89 42.30 -22.50
N GLN A 223 -11.92 41.47 -22.10
CA GLN A 223 -11.32 41.52 -20.76
C GLN A 223 -9.96 42.21 -20.80
N ALA A 224 -9.79 43.22 -19.93
CA ALA A 224 -8.51 43.89 -19.76
C ALA A 224 -7.45 42.93 -19.20
N VAL A 225 -6.23 43.00 -19.73
CA VAL A 225 -5.08 42.22 -19.25
C VAL A 225 -4.10 43.14 -18.55
N GLN A 226 -3.80 42.83 -17.29
CA GLN A 226 -2.84 43.58 -16.48
C GLN A 226 -1.48 42.88 -16.48
N SER A 227 -0.41 43.67 -16.50
CA SER A 227 0.96 43.19 -16.37
C SER A 227 1.28 42.81 -14.93
N GLU A 228 2.27 41.94 -14.74
CA GLU A 228 2.86 41.75 -13.42
C GLU A 228 3.46 43.08 -12.91
N PRO A 229 3.40 43.35 -11.59
CA PRO A 229 4.05 44.52 -11.01
C PRO A 229 5.55 44.56 -11.32
N VAL A 230 6.04 45.74 -11.69
CA VAL A 230 7.46 46.00 -11.97
C VAL A 230 7.97 47.10 -11.05
N HIS A 231 9.21 46.99 -10.60
CA HIS A 231 9.86 47.98 -9.75
C HIS A 231 10.92 48.74 -10.54
N THR A 232 11.02 50.05 -10.27
CA THR A 232 12.02 50.91 -10.92
C THR A 232 13.45 50.64 -10.45
N SER A 233 13.61 50.13 -9.23
CA SER A 233 14.87 49.64 -8.65
C SER A 233 14.54 48.72 -7.46
N GLN A 234 15.56 48.14 -6.81
CA GLN A 234 15.38 47.29 -5.62
C GLN A 234 14.57 47.97 -4.51
N SER A 235 14.71 49.30 -4.39
CA SER A 235 14.00 50.14 -3.42
C SER A 235 13.23 51.27 -4.11
N GLY A 236 12.71 51.02 -5.32
CA GLY A 236 12.07 52.00 -6.19
C GLY A 236 10.54 51.94 -6.20
N TYR A 237 9.92 52.79 -7.02
CA TYR A 237 8.48 52.78 -7.28
C TYR A 237 8.01 51.44 -7.83
N LYS A 238 6.83 50.98 -7.40
CA LYS A 238 6.12 49.80 -7.91
C LYS A 238 5.04 50.21 -8.89
N LEU A 239 5.10 49.69 -10.11
CA LEU A 239 4.30 50.13 -11.25
C LEU A 239 3.64 48.92 -11.95
N ALA A 240 2.57 49.16 -12.69
CA ALA A 240 1.97 48.16 -13.58
C ALA A 240 1.34 48.82 -14.81
N LEU A 241 1.18 48.03 -15.87
CA LEU A 241 0.42 48.40 -17.06
C LEU A 241 -0.84 47.56 -17.17
N SER A 242 -1.87 48.10 -17.80
CA SER A 242 -3.04 47.32 -18.20
C SER A 242 -3.46 47.69 -19.62
N CYS A 243 -3.88 46.70 -20.39
CA CYS A 243 -4.30 46.83 -21.77
C CYS A 243 -5.76 46.37 -21.91
N SER A 244 -6.59 47.16 -22.58
CA SER A 244 -8.01 46.87 -22.83
C SER A 244 -8.43 47.37 -24.21
N ILE A 245 -9.66 47.03 -24.62
CA ILE A 245 -10.28 47.62 -25.81
C ILE A 245 -11.34 48.64 -25.36
N TYR A 246 -11.26 49.84 -25.92
CA TYR A 246 -12.29 50.87 -25.82
C TYR A 246 -13.16 50.86 -27.08
N LEU A 247 -14.47 50.82 -26.88
CA LEU A 247 -15.48 50.86 -27.93
C LEU A 247 -16.05 52.27 -28.04
N ASP A 248 -15.74 52.96 -29.13
CA ASP A 248 -16.36 54.25 -29.45
C ASP A 248 -17.76 54.00 -30.03
N GLN A 249 -18.78 54.22 -29.21
CA GLN A 249 -20.18 54.01 -29.58
C GLN A 249 -20.63 54.94 -30.72
N GLN A 250 -20.02 56.12 -30.87
CA GLN A 250 -20.46 57.10 -31.86
C GLN A 250 -19.95 56.77 -33.26
N ASN A 251 -18.69 56.31 -33.34
CA ASN A 251 -18.02 56.05 -34.61
C ASN A 251 -17.93 54.56 -34.96
N HIS A 252 -18.51 53.68 -34.12
CA HIS A 252 -18.35 52.23 -34.19
C HIS A 252 -16.88 51.79 -34.31
N ALA A 253 -15.97 52.57 -33.73
CA ALA A 253 -14.53 52.37 -33.83
C ALA A 253 -13.99 51.69 -32.56
N ARG A 254 -12.98 50.84 -32.73
CA ARG A 254 -12.33 50.13 -31.62
C ARG A 254 -10.91 50.64 -31.45
N TYR A 255 -10.55 50.94 -30.22
CA TYR A 255 -9.23 51.42 -29.85
C TYR A 255 -8.62 50.50 -28.81
N VAL A 256 -7.31 50.27 -28.93
CA VAL A 256 -6.50 49.77 -27.84
C VAL A 256 -6.33 50.90 -26.84
N SER A 257 -6.63 50.61 -25.58
CA SER A 257 -6.42 51.52 -24.46
C SER A 257 -5.32 50.97 -23.57
N ILE A 258 -4.40 51.84 -23.17
CA ILE A 258 -3.30 51.48 -22.28
C ILE A 258 -3.41 52.31 -21.00
N SER A 259 -3.22 51.64 -19.89
CA SER A 259 -3.34 52.18 -18.55
C SER A 259 -2.01 52.10 -17.83
N PHE A 260 -1.62 53.19 -17.18
CA PHE A 260 -0.46 53.23 -16.28
C PHE A 260 -0.94 53.32 -14.82
N ILE A 261 -0.36 52.47 -13.97
CA ILE A 261 -0.79 52.28 -12.58
C ILE A 261 0.42 52.38 -11.66
N ILE A 262 0.31 53.23 -10.63
CA ILE A 262 1.23 53.25 -9.49
C ILE A 262 0.62 52.39 -8.38
N LEU A 263 1.38 51.41 -7.91
CA LEU A 263 0.99 50.47 -6.85
C LEU A 263 1.69 50.85 -5.55
N CYS A 264 1.10 50.49 -4.42
CA CYS A 264 1.73 50.65 -3.11
C CYS A 264 2.99 49.76 -3.00
N GLY A 265 4.13 50.41 -2.78
CA GLY A 265 5.44 49.80 -2.60
C GLY A 265 5.94 49.87 -1.16
N GLU A 266 6.87 48.98 -0.80
CA GLU A 266 7.46 48.92 0.54
C GLU A 266 8.27 50.17 0.88
N PHE A 267 8.88 50.80 -0.13
CA PHE A 267 9.77 51.95 0.02
C PHE A 267 9.08 53.29 -0.27
N ASP A 268 7.75 53.32 -0.40
CA ASP A 268 7.01 54.54 -0.78
C ASP A 268 7.27 55.71 0.18
N THR A 269 7.64 55.46 1.44
CA THR A 269 7.95 56.50 2.43
C THR A 269 9.25 57.26 2.16
N ILE A 270 10.22 56.65 1.47
CA ILE A 270 11.53 57.25 1.17
C ILE A 270 11.64 57.74 -0.27
N LEU A 271 10.63 57.47 -1.11
CA LEU A 271 10.57 57.91 -2.50
C LEU A 271 10.05 59.34 -2.63
N SER A 272 10.39 60.00 -3.74
CA SER A 272 9.93 61.35 -4.04
C SER A 272 8.48 61.33 -4.54
N TRP A 273 7.63 62.19 -3.98
CA TRP A 273 6.23 62.31 -4.38
C TRP A 273 5.84 63.78 -4.62
N PRO A 274 4.91 64.07 -5.55
CA PRO A 274 4.30 63.13 -6.51
C PRO A 274 5.33 62.55 -7.48
N PHE A 275 5.00 61.45 -8.17
CA PHE A 275 5.86 60.83 -9.17
C PHE A 275 6.21 61.86 -10.26
N VAL A 276 7.49 62.24 -10.35
CA VAL A 276 7.95 63.39 -11.16
C VAL A 276 8.58 63.01 -12.51
N TYR A 277 8.72 61.72 -12.80
CA TYR A 277 9.46 61.26 -13.97
C TYR A 277 8.56 61.18 -15.21
N PRO A 278 8.98 61.71 -16.37
CA PRO A 278 8.26 61.51 -17.62
C PRO A 278 8.12 60.03 -17.97
N VAL A 279 6.93 59.63 -18.43
CA VAL A 279 6.63 58.26 -18.84
C VAL A 279 6.18 58.26 -20.30
N THR A 280 6.86 57.47 -21.12
CA THR A 280 6.48 57.24 -22.51
C THR A 280 6.03 55.80 -22.67
N LEU A 281 4.82 55.62 -23.20
CA LEU A 281 4.25 54.32 -23.54
C LEU A 281 4.32 54.14 -25.04
N ALA A 282 4.64 52.93 -25.51
CA ALA A 282 4.80 52.64 -26.91
C ALA A 282 4.24 51.25 -27.28
N ILE A 283 3.57 51.12 -28.42
CA ILE A 283 3.40 49.83 -29.10
C ILE A 283 4.55 49.69 -30.09
N LEU A 284 5.34 48.62 -29.94
CA LEU A 284 6.58 48.44 -30.68
C LEU A 284 6.35 47.99 -32.13
N ASP A 285 7.06 48.63 -33.07
CA ASP A 285 7.21 48.12 -34.43
C ASP A 285 8.30 47.03 -34.46
N LEU A 286 7.88 45.83 -34.85
CA LEU A 286 8.71 44.63 -34.92
C LEU A 286 9.56 44.57 -36.20
N THR A 287 9.31 45.46 -37.17
CA THR A 287 10.15 45.58 -38.36
C THR A 287 11.47 46.31 -38.07
N LYS A 288 12.35 46.33 -39.09
CA LYS A 288 13.59 47.12 -39.06
C LYS A 288 13.36 48.63 -39.06
N ALA A 289 12.16 49.10 -39.43
CA ALA A 289 11.86 50.53 -39.52
C ALA A 289 11.65 51.18 -38.14
N LYS A 290 11.29 50.39 -37.11
CA LYS A 290 11.14 50.83 -35.71
C LYS A 290 10.24 52.06 -35.54
N ARG A 291 9.16 52.15 -36.34
CA ARG A 291 8.16 53.21 -36.24
C ARG A 291 7.14 52.86 -35.15
N ASN A 292 7.55 52.97 -33.90
CA ASN A 292 6.67 52.70 -32.76
C ASN A 292 5.49 53.69 -32.73
N ILE A 293 4.37 53.26 -32.14
CA ILE A 293 3.23 54.14 -31.85
C ILE A 293 3.38 54.58 -30.39
N GLU A 294 3.70 55.84 -30.17
CA GLU A 294 4.13 56.35 -28.86
C GLU A 294 3.15 57.39 -28.30
N TYR A 295 3.00 57.39 -26.98
CA TYR A 295 2.26 58.40 -26.22
C TYR A 295 3.04 58.71 -24.94
N SER A 296 3.44 59.97 -24.79
CA SER A 296 4.07 60.44 -23.56
C SER A 296 3.00 61.00 -22.61
N ILE A 297 2.96 60.47 -21.40
CA ILE A 297 2.02 60.91 -20.37
C ILE A 297 2.36 62.37 -20.03
N PRO A 298 1.44 63.32 -20.25
CA PRO A 298 1.75 64.72 -20.04
C PRO A 298 1.96 65.00 -18.55
N TRP A 299 3.14 65.50 -18.21
CA TRP A 299 3.52 65.73 -16.83
C TRP A 299 2.77 66.93 -16.24
N HIS A 300 1.89 66.67 -15.26
CA HIS A 300 1.20 67.70 -14.49
C HIS A 300 1.32 67.36 -13.01
N SER A 301 2.10 68.15 -12.26
CA SER A 301 2.45 67.96 -10.84
C SER A 301 1.28 68.01 -9.83
N ARG A 302 0.02 67.99 -10.29
CA ARG A 302 -1.19 68.09 -9.44
C ARG A 302 -2.27 67.05 -9.74
N THR A 303 -1.97 66.00 -10.51
CA THR A 303 -2.95 64.96 -10.79
C THR A 303 -2.87 63.88 -9.69
N ALA A 304 -4.01 63.63 -9.03
CA ALA A 304 -4.14 62.63 -7.96
C ALA A 304 -3.54 61.24 -8.27
N PRO A 305 -3.57 60.71 -9.52
CA PRO A 305 -2.92 59.46 -9.90
C PRO A 305 -1.41 59.35 -9.63
N LEU A 306 -0.70 60.48 -9.56
CA LEU A 306 0.75 60.52 -9.39
C LEU A 306 1.20 60.70 -7.93
N HIS A 307 0.27 60.87 -6.99
CA HIS A 307 0.60 61.06 -5.58
C HIS A 307 1.08 59.76 -4.91
N GLN A 308 1.59 59.86 -3.69
CA GLN A 308 1.92 58.68 -2.89
C GLN A 308 0.69 57.78 -2.70
N PRO A 309 0.78 56.46 -2.96
CA PRO A 309 -0.31 55.53 -2.71
C PRO A 309 -0.73 55.50 -1.25
N LEU A 310 -2.01 55.83 -1.00
CA LEU A 310 -2.64 55.70 0.33
C LEU A 310 -3.34 54.34 0.51
N ARG A 311 -3.52 53.61 -0.60
CA ARG A 311 -4.17 52.30 -0.69
C ARG A 311 -3.34 51.41 -1.60
N ASN A 312 -3.78 50.17 -1.84
CA ASN A 312 -3.06 49.19 -2.68
C ASN A 312 -2.64 49.71 -4.07
N GLN A 313 -3.42 50.61 -4.67
CA GLN A 313 -3.09 51.27 -5.94
C GLN A 313 -3.72 52.67 -6.03
N ASN A 314 -3.10 53.54 -6.83
CA ASN A 314 -3.66 54.83 -7.20
C ASN A 314 -4.78 54.71 -8.24
N THR A 315 -5.50 55.81 -8.46
CA THR A 315 -6.31 55.98 -9.67
C THR A 315 -5.44 55.82 -10.91
N VAL A 316 -5.95 55.08 -11.88
CA VAL A 316 -5.21 54.71 -13.10
C VAL A 316 -5.12 55.91 -14.05
N ILE A 317 -3.95 56.12 -14.67
CA ILE A 317 -3.82 57.03 -15.82
C ILE A 317 -4.22 56.23 -17.06
N HIS A 318 -5.40 56.52 -17.60
CA HIS A 318 -6.00 55.78 -18.69
C HIS A 318 -5.89 56.54 -20.02
N ILE A 319 -5.31 55.91 -21.04
CA ILE A 319 -5.21 56.46 -22.40
C ILE A 319 -6.21 55.70 -23.27
N GLU A 320 -7.44 56.22 -23.35
CA GLU A 320 -8.58 55.55 -24.01
C GLU A 320 -8.31 55.22 -25.48
N ARG A 321 -7.80 56.19 -26.25
CA ARG A 321 -7.59 56.06 -27.70
C ARG A 321 -6.11 56.00 -28.05
N PHE A 322 -5.37 55.03 -27.49
CA PHE A 322 -3.92 54.88 -27.72
C PHE A 322 -3.61 54.53 -29.18
N CYS A 323 -4.29 53.50 -29.72
CA CYS A 323 -4.13 53.09 -31.11
C CYS A 323 -5.44 52.49 -31.64
N SER A 324 -5.82 52.80 -32.88
CA SER A 324 -6.97 52.14 -33.52
C SER A 324 -6.64 50.66 -33.77
N VAL A 325 -7.58 49.78 -33.41
CA VAL A 325 -7.49 48.34 -33.70
C VAL A 325 -7.38 48.10 -35.20
N ASP A 326 -8.09 48.88 -36.02
CA ASP A 326 -8.02 48.78 -37.48
C ASP A 326 -6.62 49.13 -38.01
N THR A 327 -5.95 50.11 -37.40
CA THR A 327 -4.57 50.46 -37.77
C THR A 327 -3.60 49.33 -37.44
N LEU A 328 -3.76 48.66 -36.30
CA LEU A 328 -2.95 47.49 -35.92
C LEU A 328 -3.19 46.32 -36.88
N ILE A 329 -4.44 46.03 -37.22
CA ILE A 329 -4.81 44.94 -38.13
C ILE A 329 -4.31 45.22 -39.56
N LYS A 330 -4.50 46.46 -40.07
CA LYS A 330 -4.00 46.85 -41.41
C LYS A 330 -2.48 46.73 -41.51
N ASN A 331 -1.77 47.01 -40.42
CA ASN A 331 -0.31 46.92 -40.34
C ASN A 331 0.16 45.68 -39.55
N ARG A 332 -0.55 44.55 -39.68
CA ARG A 332 -0.29 43.31 -38.91
C ARG A 332 1.18 42.88 -38.93
N ASN A 333 1.80 42.93 -40.10
CA ASN A 333 3.21 42.51 -40.28
C ASN A 333 4.22 43.41 -39.54
N SER A 334 3.80 44.59 -39.09
CA SER A 334 4.65 45.52 -38.34
C SER A 334 4.47 45.42 -36.84
N TYR A 335 3.24 45.31 -36.35
CA TYR A 335 2.96 45.44 -34.91
C TYR A 335 2.54 44.13 -34.23
N LEU A 336 2.21 43.08 -34.99
CA LEU A 336 1.75 41.80 -34.45
C LEU A 336 2.75 40.69 -34.77
N GLN A 337 3.00 39.85 -33.77
CA GLN A 337 3.67 38.56 -33.92
C GLN A 337 2.81 37.50 -33.23
N ASP A 338 2.30 36.52 -34.00
CA ASP A 338 1.46 35.43 -33.48
C ASP A 338 0.31 35.91 -32.59
N ASP A 339 -0.37 36.99 -33.01
CA ASP A 339 -1.48 37.63 -32.30
C ASP A 339 -1.09 38.38 -31.01
N PHE A 340 0.21 38.56 -30.78
CA PHE A 340 0.72 39.38 -29.70
C PHE A 340 1.18 40.76 -30.17
N ILE A 341 0.87 41.77 -29.35
CA ILE A 341 1.51 43.08 -29.38
C ILE A 341 2.51 43.19 -28.23
N PHE A 342 3.50 44.07 -28.38
CA PHE A 342 4.49 44.36 -27.36
C PHE A 342 4.38 45.83 -26.97
N ILE A 343 3.96 46.07 -25.74
CA ILE A 343 3.85 47.40 -25.15
C ILE A 343 5.15 47.66 -24.38
N GLN A 344 5.76 48.82 -24.58
CA GLN A 344 6.92 49.28 -23.84
C GLN A 344 6.55 50.50 -23.01
N MET A 345 6.95 50.52 -21.76
CA MET A 345 7.00 51.71 -20.91
C MET A 345 8.46 52.13 -20.75
N HIS A 346 8.76 53.40 -21.00
CA HIS A 346 10.05 54.01 -20.74
C HIS A 346 9.87 55.12 -19.70
N ILE A 347 10.74 55.16 -18.71
CA ILE A 347 10.75 56.20 -17.66
C ILE A 347 12.03 57.00 -17.79
N ASP A 348 11.92 58.31 -17.93
CA ASP A 348 13.08 59.18 -17.97
C ASP A 348 13.45 59.63 -16.54
N PHE A 349 14.54 59.07 -16.00
CA PHE A 349 15.09 59.47 -14.69
C PHE A 349 16.12 60.61 -14.78
N MET A 350 16.51 61.06 -15.98
CA MET A 350 17.55 62.07 -16.18
C MET A 350 16.99 63.49 -16.13
N GLU A 351 15.73 63.67 -16.54
CA GLU A 351 15.00 64.93 -16.45
C GLU A 351 13.77 64.77 -15.53
N PRO A 352 13.93 64.82 -14.19
CA PRO A 352 12.76 64.97 -13.33
C PRO A 352 12.04 66.25 -13.75
N GLY A 353 10.74 66.21 -13.99
CA GLY A 353 9.97 67.36 -14.46
C GLY A 353 10.14 68.55 -13.51
N ALA A 354 11.10 69.44 -13.79
CA ALA A 354 11.47 70.52 -12.91
C ALA A 354 11.04 71.86 -13.51
N ASN A 355 10.15 72.53 -12.80
CA ASN A 355 9.83 73.96 -12.93
C ASN A 355 9.36 74.44 -14.30
N VAL A 356 8.13 74.09 -14.68
CA VAL A 356 7.34 75.03 -15.50
C VAL A 356 7.01 76.21 -14.60
N THR A 357 7.77 77.31 -14.70
CA THR A 357 7.34 78.61 -14.19
C THR A 357 5.98 78.91 -14.79
N PHE A 358 4.96 78.98 -13.93
CA PHE A 358 3.61 79.37 -14.30
C PHE A 358 3.64 80.78 -14.85
N ASP A 359 3.55 80.91 -16.17
CA ASP A 359 3.00 82.12 -16.77
C ASP A 359 1.52 82.18 -16.40
N LYS A 360 1.19 83.03 -15.42
CA LYS A 360 -0.17 83.16 -14.85
C LYS A 360 -1.18 83.68 -15.87
N ASP A 361 -0.73 84.10 -17.05
CA ASP A 361 -1.57 84.64 -18.12
C ASP A 361 -1.81 83.67 -19.28
N ARG A 362 -1.34 82.41 -19.19
CA ARG A 362 -1.70 81.38 -20.18
C ARG A 362 -3.01 80.69 -19.79
N PRO A 363 -4.11 80.82 -20.55
CA PRO A 363 -5.40 80.23 -20.19
C PRO A 363 -5.30 78.70 -20.15
N MET A 364 -5.92 78.10 -19.13
CA MET A 364 -6.04 76.65 -19.01
C MET A 364 -6.69 76.08 -20.27
N ILE A 365 -5.99 75.16 -20.91
CA ILE A 365 -6.50 74.37 -22.04
C ILE A 365 -7.52 73.39 -21.46
N THR A 366 -8.79 73.73 -21.53
CA THR A 366 -9.91 72.81 -21.28
C THR A 366 -10.02 71.80 -22.43
N GLU A 367 -10.61 70.63 -22.17
CA GLU A 367 -10.73 69.48 -23.10
C GLU A 367 -11.19 69.86 -24.53
N ASP A 368 -11.97 70.93 -24.67
CA ASP A 368 -12.41 71.47 -25.97
C ASP A 368 -11.28 72.00 -26.87
N SER A 369 -10.14 72.38 -26.31
CA SER A 369 -9.02 72.98 -27.05
C SER A 369 -8.16 71.94 -27.76
N ILE A 370 -8.19 70.69 -27.31
CA ILE A 370 -7.53 69.56 -27.98
C ILE A 370 -8.28 69.18 -29.26
N GLN A 371 -9.62 69.33 -29.28
CA GLN A 371 -10.41 69.05 -30.47
C GLN A 371 -10.22 70.09 -31.59
N ARG A 372 -9.95 71.36 -31.27
CA ARG A 372 -9.73 72.40 -32.32
C ARG A 372 -8.38 72.30 -33.02
N SER A 373 -7.37 71.75 -32.36
CA SER A 373 -6.02 71.59 -32.95
C SER A 373 -5.98 70.49 -34.02
N ILE A 374 -6.99 69.61 -34.06
CA ILE A 374 -7.14 68.57 -35.09
C ILE A 374 -7.85 69.13 -36.34
N VAL A 375 -8.65 70.21 -36.20
CA VAL A 375 -9.38 70.81 -37.34
C VAL A 375 -8.53 71.77 -38.17
N THR A 376 -7.43 72.32 -37.64
CA THR A 376 -6.61 73.30 -38.39
C THR A 376 -5.55 72.69 -39.32
N ASN A 377 -5.20 71.41 -39.17
CA ASN A 377 -4.20 70.75 -40.04
C ASN A 377 -4.78 70.04 -41.27
N ILE A 378 -6.07 70.23 -41.57
CA ILE A 378 -6.72 69.75 -42.81
C ILE A 378 -7.09 70.92 -43.75
N ALA A 379 -6.86 72.19 -43.37
CA ALA A 379 -7.20 73.36 -44.17
C ALA A 379 -6.00 74.08 -44.85
N THR A 380 -4.82 73.47 -44.88
CA THR A 380 -3.72 73.91 -45.75
C THR A 380 -3.04 72.72 -46.42
N LYS A 381 -3.70 72.21 -47.46
CA LYS A 381 -3.06 71.62 -48.64
C LYS A 381 -3.89 71.93 -49.87
#